data_AF-A0A7S0CUD3-F1
#
_entry.id   AF-A0A7S0CUD3-F1
#
_cell.length_a   1.000
_cell.length_b   1.000
_cell.length_c   1.000
_cell.angle_alpha   90.00
_cell.angle_beta   90.00
_cell.angle_gamma   90.00
#
_symmetry.space_group_name_H-M   'P 1'
#
loop_
_entity.id
_entity.type
_entity.pdbx_description
1 polymer ?
#
loop_
_entity_poly.entity_id
_entity_poly.type
_entity_poly.pdbx_seq_one_letter_code
_entity_poly.pdbx_strand_id
1 'polypeptide(L)'
;GGVRAEMLPRHLRAADPGGPKHVLPATHRPEAAGTVVDLVSAATSSHRALETFADAAGHGGTRPRPLPAVGEETDTDEDAPRARCPQMDFVGARGRVPNLYWHAPDESQLRRHPRFVGLPPTDAVTLGSEASFRFVRQGTNLWDDLHAGRLTTGCLTGALGFQEDGVHRALGMGGRGGSHGPMLGAYYRLRQTPLAFDAKTDRAAEDAANEAAVRKYNDAQNALGPLLPVADGADGAFGANGEKSAVRGESASGRRGARNKKKKKKSLRRDGAGSDETRGLFAELVPNAPWLARRDPHSRAAAQRGDGGVRMAWGSAQEHGTVATLMLRHPDAVAEEVGLCVVDEDALPLEMRVGPLPPMGASPDGIITMDTSAWFDSAGECLRERLVVEVKNSSPFRKGPGGGSAAKFEVTDRDPFLSPPAYHMPQLQMEMLAAGTEAGLLCMQSATRGVRVFYVPRDDKYVAAMLGILSDFFVHYVKTGVPPPERAFNNRRDHQALVRATRRVAASCVLVEEIAHARLPGEAYDERPFV
;
A
#
# COMPACT_ATOMS: atom_id res chain seq x y z
N GLY A 1 -10.15 11.89 38.49
CA GLY A 1 -9.69 10.54 38.14
C GLY A 1 -10.63 9.95 37.13
N GLY A 2 -10.16 9.67 35.92
CA GLY A 2 -10.99 9.17 34.83
C GLY A 2 -10.30 9.38 33.48
N VAL A 3 -9.19 8.68 33.26
CA VAL A 3 -8.52 8.58 31.96
C VAL A 3 -8.84 7.21 31.39
N ARG A 4 -9.51 7.14 30.24
CA ARG A 4 -9.32 6.15 29.16
C ARG A 4 -10.41 6.27 28.09
N ALA A 5 -10.03 6.84 26.95
CA ALA A 5 -10.54 6.50 25.63
C ALA A 5 -9.50 6.98 24.60
N GLU A 6 -8.38 6.27 24.50
CA GLU A 6 -7.46 6.49 23.37
C GLU A 6 -8.13 5.99 22.10
N MET A 7 -8.36 6.95 21.20
CA MET A 7 -9.11 6.83 19.97
C MET A 7 -8.28 6.18 18.85
N LEU A 8 -8.93 5.31 18.08
CA LEU A 8 -8.43 4.67 16.85
C LEU A 8 -7.76 5.66 15.87
N PRO A 9 -6.72 5.24 15.12
CA PRO A 9 -6.21 5.94 13.93
C PRO A 9 -7.31 6.17 12.87
N ARG A 10 -7.34 7.35 12.25
CA ARG A 10 -8.45 7.84 11.41
C ARG A 10 -8.45 7.38 9.95
N HIS A 11 -7.33 6.91 9.40
CA HIS A 11 -7.27 6.28 8.07
C HIS A 11 -8.22 5.04 7.91
N LEU A 12 -8.84 4.60 8.99
CA LEU A 12 -9.80 3.50 9.08
C LEU A 12 -11.24 3.94 9.38
N ARG A 13 -11.52 5.23 9.52
CA ARG A 13 -12.87 5.79 9.74
C ARG A 13 -13.35 6.45 8.45
N ALA A 14 -14.56 6.09 8.00
CA ALA A 14 -15.30 6.98 7.12
C ALA A 14 -15.49 8.32 7.88
N ALA A 15 -15.23 9.45 7.23
CA ALA A 15 -15.32 10.75 7.87
C ALA A 15 -16.74 11.00 8.41
N ASP A 16 -16.91 11.05 9.72
CA ASP A 16 -18.13 11.58 10.32
C ASP A 16 -18.16 13.12 10.14
N PRO A 17 -19.20 13.68 9.52
CA PRO A 17 -19.34 15.13 9.43
C PRO A 17 -19.60 15.71 10.83
N GLY A 18 -18.69 16.54 11.33
CA GLY A 18 -18.91 17.35 12.55
C GLY A 18 -18.16 16.93 13.82
N GLY A 19 -17.15 16.06 13.76
CA GLY A 19 -16.28 15.80 14.91
C GLY A 19 -15.48 17.05 15.36
N PRO A 20 -15.06 17.14 16.64
CA PRO A 20 -14.34 18.31 17.15
C PRO A 20 -13.06 18.56 16.34
N LYS A 21 -12.87 19.80 15.89
CA LYS A 21 -11.66 20.26 15.19
C LYS A 21 -10.46 20.18 16.14
N HIS A 22 -9.36 19.59 15.67
CA HIS A 22 -8.13 19.43 16.45
C HIS A 22 -7.46 20.80 16.69
N VAL A 23 -6.87 20.98 17.87
CA VAL A 23 -6.09 22.19 18.20
C VAL A 23 -4.70 22.01 17.61
N LEU A 24 -4.42 22.73 16.52
CA LEU A 24 -3.07 22.85 15.97
C LEU A 24 -2.09 23.33 17.08
N PRO A 25 -0.79 22.99 17.01
CA PRO A 25 0.22 23.66 17.81
C PRO A 25 0.03 25.18 17.74
N ALA A 26 0.37 25.90 18.81
CA ALA A 26 -0.04 27.29 19.05
C ALA A 26 0.32 28.32 17.96
N THR A 27 1.01 27.94 16.89
CA THR A 27 1.52 28.79 15.83
C THR A 27 0.58 29.07 14.67
N HIS A 28 -0.57 28.39 14.50
CA HIS A 28 -1.39 28.58 13.29
C HIS A 28 -2.91 28.51 13.51
N ARG A 29 -3.62 29.58 13.14
CA ARG A 29 -5.08 29.60 12.88
C ARG A 29 -5.39 30.60 11.75
N PRO A 30 -5.99 30.17 10.64
CA PRO A 30 -6.58 31.09 9.67
C PRO A 30 -8.12 31.00 9.67
N GLU A 31 -8.79 32.15 9.69
CA GLU A 31 -10.23 32.28 9.53
C GLU A 31 -10.60 32.84 8.14
N ALA A 32 -11.66 32.22 7.58
CA ALA A 32 -12.65 32.72 6.63
C ALA A 32 -12.31 32.97 5.14
N ALA A 33 -13.15 32.39 4.25
CA ALA A 33 -13.69 33.01 3.03
C ALA A 33 -14.86 32.18 2.45
N GLY A 34 -15.83 32.87 1.83
CA GLY A 34 -17.15 32.36 1.42
C GLY A 34 -17.36 32.16 -0.09
N THR A 35 -18.65 32.04 -0.45
CA THR A 35 -19.23 31.39 -1.66
C THR A 35 -19.81 32.38 -2.69
N VAL A 36 -19.62 32.14 -4.01
CA VAL A 36 -20.59 32.47 -5.10
C VAL A 36 -20.38 31.53 -6.32
N VAL A 37 -21.38 31.47 -7.21
CA VAL A 37 -21.96 30.41 -8.05
C VAL A 37 -21.75 30.60 -9.57
N ASP A 38 -21.69 29.44 -10.26
CA ASP A 38 -21.99 28.96 -11.64
C ASP A 38 -21.99 29.84 -12.91
N LEU A 39 -21.28 29.32 -13.94
CA LEU A 39 -21.80 28.95 -15.27
C LEU A 39 -20.74 28.13 -16.04
N VAL A 40 -21.10 26.94 -16.58
CA VAL A 40 -20.17 26.07 -17.35
C VAL A 40 -20.67 25.79 -18.76
N SER A 41 -19.73 25.85 -19.71
CA SER A 41 -19.81 25.23 -21.03
C SER A 41 -18.75 24.12 -21.12
N ALA A 42 -19.01 23.10 -21.94
CA ALA A 42 -18.17 21.90 -22.04
C ALA A 42 -16.73 22.24 -22.49
N ALA A 43 -15.73 21.78 -21.71
CA ALA A 43 -14.33 22.05 -21.95
C ALA A 43 -13.77 21.24 -23.13
N THR A 44 -13.30 21.93 -24.16
CA THR A 44 -12.39 21.40 -25.19
C THR A 44 -10.97 21.38 -24.63
N SER A 45 -10.12 20.44 -25.06
CA SER A 45 -8.71 20.37 -24.65
C SER A 45 -8.02 21.72 -24.85
N SER A 46 -7.41 22.26 -23.80
CA SER A 46 -6.84 23.61 -23.82
C SER A 46 -5.33 23.64 -24.13
N HIS A 47 -4.67 22.47 -24.23
CA HIS A 47 -3.21 22.36 -24.27
C HIS A 47 -2.67 21.67 -25.52
N ARG A 48 -1.93 22.43 -26.35
CA ARG A 48 -1.24 21.96 -27.57
C ARG A 48 -0.30 20.76 -27.34
N ALA A 49 0.27 20.64 -26.15
CA ALA A 49 1.10 19.51 -25.75
C ALA A 49 0.31 18.19 -25.64
N LEU A 50 -0.95 18.25 -25.17
CA LEU A 50 -1.84 17.09 -25.09
C LEU A 50 -2.29 16.61 -26.48
N GLU A 51 -2.52 17.53 -27.41
CA GLU A 51 -2.80 17.20 -28.81
C GLU A 51 -1.61 16.49 -29.45
N THR A 52 -0.39 17.02 -29.25
CA THR A 52 0.84 16.41 -29.75
C THR A 52 1.09 15.03 -29.11
N PHE A 53 0.80 14.86 -27.82
CA PHE A 53 0.87 13.56 -27.15
C PHE A 53 -0.13 12.56 -27.73
N ALA A 54 -1.36 12.99 -28.02
CA ALA A 54 -2.38 12.14 -28.61
C ALA A 54 -1.95 11.60 -29.99
N ASP A 55 -1.29 12.43 -30.79
CA ASP A 55 -0.76 12.07 -32.10
C ASP A 55 0.51 11.19 -31.99
N ALA A 56 1.35 11.42 -30.98
CA ALA A 56 2.61 10.70 -30.78
C ALA A 56 2.48 9.36 -30.04
N ALA A 57 1.33 9.06 -29.43
CA ALA A 57 1.09 7.88 -28.59
C ALA A 57 1.25 6.51 -29.30
N GLY A 58 1.75 6.48 -30.54
CA GLY A 58 2.07 5.30 -31.33
C GLY A 58 3.55 4.90 -31.39
N HIS A 59 4.56 5.71 -31.01
CA HIS A 59 5.97 5.41 -31.34
C HIS A 59 6.96 5.55 -30.16
N GLY A 60 7.59 4.41 -29.83
CA GLY A 60 9.00 4.22 -29.46
C GLY A 60 9.58 4.94 -28.24
N GLY A 61 9.75 4.21 -27.13
CA GLY A 61 10.79 4.49 -26.14
C GLY A 61 11.96 3.50 -26.31
N THR A 62 13.18 4.01 -26.30
CA THR A 62 14.42 3.21 -26.25
C THR A 62 14.49 2.51 -24.89
N ARG A 63 14.58 1.17 -24.93
CA ARG A 63 14.51 0.28 -23.77
C ARG A 63 15.89 0.06 -23.16
N PRO A 64 16.04 0.05 -21.83
CA PRO A 64 17.06 -0.80 -21.21
C PRO A 64 16.74 -2.25 -21.57
N ARG A 65 17.72 -2.99 -22.09
CA ARG A 65 17.54 -4.42 -22.36
C ARG A 65 17.75 -5.12 -21.01
N PRO A 66 16.71 -5.72 -20.40
CA PRO A 66 16.94 -6.55 -19.23
C PRO A 66 17.91 -7.66 -19.62
N LEU A 67 18.75 -8.07 -18.69
CA LEU A 67 19.54 -9.28 -18.90
C LEU A 67 18.55 -10.41 -19.23
N PRO A 68 18.85 -11.25 -20.23
CA PRO A 68 18.04 -12.45 -20.44
C PRO A 68 18.00 -13.20 -19.11
N ALA A 69 16.80 -13.60 -18.68
CA ALA A 69 16.66 -14.57 -17.60
C ALA A 69 17.66 -15.69 -17.91
N VAL A 70 18.55 -15.98 -16.95
CA VAL A 70 19.62 -16.98 -17.09
C VAL A 70 19.04 -18.16 -17.87
N GLY A 71 19.63 -18.40 -19.05
CA GLY A 71 19.11 -19.36 -20.00
C GLY A 71 18.91 -20.72 -19.35
N GLU A 72 18.01 -21.51 -19.94
CA GLU A 72 17.91 -22.95 -19.75
C GLU A 72 19.31 -23.58 -19.90
N GLU A 73 20.08 -23.59 -18.83
CA GLU A 73 21.15 -24.56 -18.66
C GLU A 73 20.43 -25.89 -18.51
N THR A 74 20.81 -26.80 -19.40
CA THR A 74 20.35 -28.17 -19.49
C THR A 74 20.28 -28.82 -18.10
N ASP A 75 19.04 -29.02 -17.65
CA ASP A 75 18.53 -30.20 -16.95
C ASP A 75 19.60 -31.06 -16.26
N THR A 76 20.13 -30.58 -15.14
CA THR A 76 20.77 -31.39 -14.09
C THR A 76 20.85 -30.60 -12.78
N ASP A 77 19.69 -30.22 -12.22
CA ASP A 77 19.48 -30.11 -10.76
C ASP A 77 17.99 -29.87 -10.47
N GLU A 78 17.17 -30.91 -10.66
CA GLU A 78 15.72 -30.89 -10.41
C GLU A 78 15.33 -30.84 -8.91
N ASP A 79 16.27 -30.71 -7.97
CA ASP A 79 15.99 -30.93 -6.53
C ASP A 79 16.56 -29.87 -5.58
N ALA A 80 16.72 -28.61 -6.02
CA ALA A 80 16.78 -27.50 -5.07
C ALA A 80 15.33 -27.11 -4.70
N PRO A 81 14.81 -27.46 -3.49
CA PRO A 81 13.44 -27.12 -3.13
C PRO A 81 13.32 -25.60 -3.11
N ARG A 82 12.50 -25.04 -4.02
CA ARG A 82 12.03 -23.65 -3.90
C ARG A 82 11.53 -23.50 -2.46
N ALA A 83 12.19 -22.66 -1.67
CA ALA A 83 11.90 -22.51 -0.25
C ALA A 83 10.40 -22.25 -0.06
N ARG A 84 9.68 -23.28 0.39
CA ARG A 84 8.22 -23.23 0.51
C ARG A 84 7.90 -22.22 1.61
N CYS A 85 7.15 -21.17 1.27
CA CYS A 85 6.75 -20.16 2.25
C CYS A 85 6.00 -20.87 3.42
N PRO A 86 6.39 -20.66 4.69
CA PRO A 86 5.75 -21.32 5.83
C PRO A 86 4.22 -21.14 5.88
N GLN A 87 3.73 -20.00 5.38
CA GLN A 87 2.32 -19.68 5.25
C GLN A 87 1.54 -20.69 4.39
N MET A 88 2.21 -21.42 3.48
CA MET A 88 1.59 -22.47 2.67
C MET A 88 1.01 -23.62 3.50
N ASP A 89 1.51 -23.86 4.71
CA ASP A 89 0.99 -24.92 5.59
C ASP A 89 -0.39 -24.60 6.18
N PHE A 90 -0.81 -23.34 6.10
CA PHE A 90 -2.09 -22.88 6.61
C PHE A 90 -3.15 -22.72 5.52
N VAL A 91 -2.86 -23.04 4.25
CA VAL A 91 -3.86 -23.01 3.16
C VAL A 91 -5.01 -23.96 3.50
N GLY A 92 -6.24 -23.45 3.43
CA GLY A 92 -7.46 -24.16 3.86
C GLY A 92 -7.81 -24.00 5.34
N ALA A 93 -6.94 -23.40 6.16
CA ALA A 93 -7.25 -23.09 7.56
C ALA A 93 -8.39 -22.07 7.64
N ARG A 94 -9.26 -22.21 8.65
CA ARG A 94 -10.48 -21.40 8.79
C ARG A 94 -10.63 -20.78 10.17
N GLY A 95 -11.01 -19.50 10.22
CA GLY A 95 -11.26 -18.77 11.45
C GLY A 95 -12.26 -17.63 11.26
N ARG A 96 -12.75 -17.06 12.37
CA ARG A 96 -13.74 -15.97 12.32
C ARG A 96 -13.09 -14.60 12.12
N VAL A 97 -11.91 -14.40 12.67
CA VAL A 97 -11.20 -13.13 12.65
C VAL A 97 -9.82 -13.37 12.03
N PRO A 98 -9.62 -12.98 10.77
CA PRO A 98 -8.31 -13.00 10.13
C PRO A 98 -7.30 -12.16 10.91
N ASN A 99 -6.10 -12.69 11.12
CA ASN A 99 -5.01 -11.89 11.63
C ASN A 99 -4.40 -11.07 10.50
N LEU A 100 -4.67 -9.76 10.47
CA LEU A 100 -4.16 -8.87 9.44
C LEU A 100 -2.62 -8.78 9.42
N TYR A 101 -1.99 -9.08 10.55
CA TYR A 101 -0.56 -8.91 10.77
C TYR A 101 0.20 -10.23 10.83
N TRP A 102 -0.43 -11.30 10.32
CA TRP A 102 0.17 -12.62 10.21
C TRP A 102 1.49 -12.53 9.44
N HIS A 103 2.60 -12.85 10.11
CA HIS A 103 3.98 -12.70 9.63
C HIS A 103 4.43 -11.28 9.22
N ALA A 104 3.68 -10.23 9.55
CA ALA A 104 4.10 -8.86 9.29
C ALA A 104 4.91 -8.29 10.48
N PRO A 105 6.05 -7.63 10.22
CA PRO A 105 6.76 -6.93 11.28
C PRO A 105 5.92 -5.76 11.81
N ASP A 106 6.20 -5.33 13.03
CA ASP A 106 5.81 -4.01 13.49
C ASP A 106 6.71 -2.95 12.92
N GLU A 107 6.13 -1.79 12.62
CA GLU A 107 6.89 -0.63 12.18
C GLU A 107 7.99 -0.30 13.20
N SER A 108 7.73 -0.51 14.50
CA SER A 108 8.73 -0.32 15.55
C SER A 108 9.87 -1.35 15.48
N GLN A 109 9.62 -2.57 14.99
CA GLN A 109 10.68 -3.56 14.74
C GLN A 109 11.53 -3.09 13.55
N LEU A 110 10.87 -2.69 12.45
CA LEU A 110 11.55 -2.24 11.24
C LEU A 110 12.41 -0.99 11.49
N ARG A 111 11.90 -0.01 12.25
CA ARG A 111 12.62 1.23 12.62
C ARG A 111 13.87 1.04 13.49
N ARG A 112 14.13 -0.17 13.99
CA ARG A 112 15.36 -0.52 14.72
C ARG A 112 16.40 -1.23 13.86
N HIS A 113 16.06 -1.57 12.63
CA HIS A 113 16.99 -2.22 11.72
C HIS A 113 17.98 -1.18 11.17
N PRO A 114 19.32 -1.41 11.25
CA PRO A 114 20.33 -0.42 10.85
C PRO A 114 20.27 0.08 9.40
N ARG A 115 19.66 -0.71 8.50
CA ARG A 115 19.47 -0.36 7.08
C ARG A 115 18.11 0.24 6.76
N PHE A 116 17.27 0.46 7.78
CA PHE A 116 15.98 1.13 7.63
C PHE A 116 16.04 2.50 8.31
N VAL A 117 15.85 3.56 7.53
CA VAL A 117 15.80 4.94 8.00
C VAL A 117 14.35 5.27 8.33
N GLY A 118 13.99 5.14 9.60
CA GLY A 118 12.67 5.51 10.12
C GLY A 118 12.52 7.03 10.31
N LEU A 119 11.33 7.55 10.09
CA LEU A 119 11.02 8.95 10.41
C LEU A 119 10.92 9.11 11.94
N PRO A 120 11.24 10.27 12.54
CA PRO A 120 11.04 10.51 13.96
C PRO A 120 9.54 10.71 14.31
N PRO A 121 9.17 10.72 15.61
CA PRO A 121 7.84 11.13 16.04
C PRO A 121 7.50 12.56 15.56
N THR A 122 6.21 12.85 15.35
CA THR A 122 5.75 14.08 14.69
C THR A 122 6.10 15.36 15.45
N ASP A 123 6.28 15.30 16.76
CA ASP A 123 6.68 16.43 17.61
C ASP A 123 8.17 16.82 17.45
N ALA A 124 8.98 15.95 16.84
CA ALA A 124 10.37 16.22 16.49
C ALA A 124 10.54 16.75 15.06
N VAL A 125 9.46 16.85 14.28
CA VAL A 125 9.47 17.36 12.91
C VAL A 125 9.23 18.86 12.90
N THR A 126 10.11 19.59 12.22
CA THR A 126 9.93 21.02 11.94
C THR A 126 9.06 21.17 10.69
N LEU A 127 7.96 21.91 10.81
CA LEU A 127 7.05 22.21 9.70
C LEU A 127 7.03 23.72 9.43
N GLY A 128 7.70 24.12 8.35
CA GLY A 128 7.78 25.47 7.83
C GLY A 128 7.35 25.57 6.35
N SER A 129 7.47 24.49 5.59
CA SER A 129 7.09 24.44 4.18
C SER A 129 6.54 23.07 3.78
N GLU A 130 5.96 23.00 2.58
CA GLU A 130 5.40 21.76 2.02
C GLU A 130 6.46 20.68 1.79
N ALA A 131 7.73 21.08 1.64
CA ALA A 131 8.85 20.16 1.50
C ALA A 131 9.03 19.24 2.73
N SER A 132 8.62 19.70 3.92
CA SER A 132 8.79 18.91 5.15
C SER A 132 7.72 17.86 5.39
N PHE A 133 6.67 17.83 4.58
CA PHE A 133 5.59 16.85 4.75
C PHE A 133 6.10 15.42 4.58
N ARG A 134 7.19 15.24 3.83
CA ARG A 134 7.90 13.96 3.67
C ARG A 134 8.49 13.42 4.96
N PHE A 135 8.66 14.24 6.00
CA PHE A 135 9.16 13.80 7.32
C PHE A 135 8.04 13.44 8.29
N VAL A 136 6.77 13.68 7.95
CA VAL A 136 5.62 13.33 8.78
C VAL A 136 5.21 11.89 8.51
N ARG A 137 5.33 11.03 9.52
CA ARG A 137 4.93 9.62 9.44
C ARG A 137 3.51 9.45 8.92
N GLN A 138 3.35 8.50 7.99
CA GLN A 138 2.05 8.11 7.49
C GLN A 138 1.16 7.54 8.61
N GLY A 139 -0.16 7.66 8.45
CA GLY A 139 -1.13 7.17 9.44
C GLY A 139 -1.26 8.02 10.71
N THR A 140 -0.51 9.13 10.83
CA THR A 140 -0.69 10.12 11.90
C THR A 140 -1.80 11.12 11.56
N ASN A 141 -2.42 11.72 12.57
CA ASN A 141 -3.46 12.75 12.33
C ASN A 141 -2.91 13.94 11.55
N LEU A 142 -1.66 14.34 11.83
CA LEU A 142 -1.00 15.41 11.11
C LEU A 142 -0.84 15.05 9.63
N TRP A 143 -0.40 13.82 9.31
CA TRP A 143 -0.33 13.36 7.93
C TRP A 143 -1.69 13.40 7.24
N ASP A 144 -2.78 12.95 7.89
CA ASP A 144 -4.15 13.05 7.36
C ASP A 144 -4.52 14.52 7.06
N ASP A 145 -4.21 15.45 7.97
CA ASP A 145 -4.51 16.88 7.82
C ASP A 145 -3.74 17.51 6.64
N LEU A 146 -2.50 17.07 6.38
CA LEU A 146 -1.69 17.54 5.25
C LEU A 146 -2.28 17.21 3.87
N HIS A 147 -3.20 16.23 3.80
CA HIS A 147 -3.90 15.89 2.55
C HIS A 147 -5.05 16.84 2.21
N ALA A 148 -5.51 17.66 3.14
CA ALA A 148 -6.61 18.59 2.91
C ALA A 148 -6.26 19.55 1.76
N GLY A 149 -7.19 19.72 0.82
CA GLY A 149 -7.01 20.63 -0.32
C GLY A 149 -5.96 20.18 -1.35
N ARG A 150 -5.46 18.94 -1.25
CA ARG A 150 -4.44 18.40 -2.17
C ARG A 150 -4.95 17.18 -2.92
N LEU A 151 -4.51 17.05 -4.17
CA LEU A 151 -4.69 15.86 -4.98
C LEU A 151 -3.54 14.88 -4.66
N THR A 152 -3.86 13.85 -3.90
CA THR A 152 -2.93 12.77 -3.57
C THR A 152 -3.21 11.52 -4.39
N THR A 153 -2.28 10.56 -4.42
CA THR A 153 -2.43 9.29 -5.16
C THR A 153 -3.74 8.56 -4.89
N GLY A 154 -4.27 8.63 -3.66
CA GLY A 154 -5.57 8.05 -3.28
C GLY A 154 -6.81 8.62 -4.00
N CYS A 155 -6.75 9.81 -4.58
CA CYS A 155 -7.83 10.41 -5.39
C CYS A 155 -7.42 10.71 -6.83
N LEU A 156 -6.15 10.47 -7.20
CA LEU A 156 -5.59 10.71 -8.53
C LEU A 156 -6.39 10.01 -9.64
N THR A 157 -6.69 8.71 -9.50
CA THR A 157 -7.46 7.97 -10.52
C THR A 157 -8.88 8.50 -10.69
N GLY A 158 -9.46 9.07 -9.63
CA GLY A 158 -10.75 9.75 -9.68
C GLY A 158 -10.67 11.05 -10.48
N ALA A 159 -9.69 11.91 -10.18
CA ALA A 159 -9.45 13.16 -10.91
C ALA A 159 -9.13 12.94 -12.39
N LEU A 160 -8.46 11.83 -12.72
CA LEU A 160 -8.18 11.44 -14.11
C LEU A 160 -9.40 10.84 -14.83
N GLY A 161 -10.53 10.62 -14.15
CA GLY A 161 -11.70 9.95 -14.71
C GLY A 161 -11.48 8.48 -15.06
N PHE A 162 -10.47 7.83 -14.48
CA PHE A 162 -10.13 6.44 -14.81
C PHE A 162 -11.12 5.43 -14.24
N GLN A 163 -11.85 5.84 -13.21
CA GLN A 163 -12.87 5.01 -12.56
C GLN A 163 -14.28 5.21 -13.16
N GLU A 164 -14.42 6.08 -14.15
CA GLU A 164 -15.67 6.28 -14.90
C GLU A 164 -16.07 5.03 -15.68
N ASP A 165 -17.35 4.96 -16.04
CA ASP A 165 -17.86 3.93 -16.92
C ASP A 165 -17.17 3.94 -18.29
N GLY A 166 -16.83 2.74 -18.79
CA GLY A 166 -16.06 2.53 -20.00
C GLY A 166 -14.55 2.47 -19.76
N VAL A 167 -13.99 3.48 -19.08
CA VAL A 167 -12.53 3.61 -18.87
C VAL A 167 -12.01 2.57 -17.87
N HIS A 168 -12.76 2.33 -16.79
CA HIS A 168 -12.33 1.39 -15.75
C HIS A 168 -12.04 -0.02 -16.30
N ARG A 169 -12.84 -0.50 -17.26
CA ARG A 169 -12.64 -1.81 -17.90
C ARG A 169 -11.38 -1.83 -18.76
N ALA A 170 -11.14 -0.76 -19.52
CA ALA A 170 -9.97 -0.65 -20.37
C ALA A 170 -8.65 -0.73 -19.57
N LEU A 171 -8.66 -0.27 -18.33
CA LEU A 171 -7.51 -0.31 -17.42
C LEU A 171 -7.43 -1.57 -16.55
N GLY A 172 -8.36 -2.52 -16.70
CA GLY A 172 -8.35 -3.79 -15.96
C GLY A 172 -9.04 -3.74 -14.59
N MET A 173 -9.87 -2.73 -14.31
CA MET A 173 -10.64 -2.63 -13.06
C MET A 173 -12.00 -3.35 -13.10
N GLY A 174 -12.26 -4.21 -14.09
CA GLY A 174 -13.59 -4.71 -14.46
C GLY A 174 -14.41 -5.47 -13.40
N GLY A 175 -13.81 -5.86 -12.27
CA GLY A 175 -14.56 -6.41 -11.11
C GLY A 175 -15.20 -5.34 -10.22
N ARG A 176 -14.88 -4.07 -10.45
CA ARG A 176 -15.44 -2.88 -9.80
C ARG A 176 -16.28 -2.19 -10.86
N GLY A 177 -17.59 -2.02 -10.64
CA GLY A 177 -18.39 -1.20 -11.55
C GLY A 177 -17.78 0.19 -11.68
N GLY A 178 -17.93 0.82 -12.85
CA GLY A 178 -17.54 2.22 -13.00
C GLY A 178 -18.38 3.09 -12.07
N SER A 179 -17.79 4.19 -11.60
CA SER A 179 -18.45 5.11 -10.70
C SER A 179 -17.92 6.53 -10.92
N HIS A 180 -18.84 7.48 -10.90
CA HIS A 180 -18.53 8.91 -10.90
C HIS A 180 -18.11 9.43 -9.51
N GLY A 181 -18.44 8.70 -8.44
CA GLY A 181 -18.15 9.07 -7.06
C GLY A 181 -16.67 9.44 -6.78
N PRO A 182 -15.68 8.67 -7.28
CA PRO A 182 -14.27 9.02 -7.12
C PRO A 182 -13.86 10.37 -7.72
N MET A 183 -14.43 10.76 -8.87
CA MET A 183 -14.15 12.06 -9.49
C MET A 183 -14.72 13.20 -8.65
N LEU A 184 -15.96 13.05 -8.16
CA LEU A 184 -16.56 13.99 -7.20
C LEU A 184 -15.76 14.05 -5.90
N GLY A 185 -15.26 12.91 -5.42
CA GLY A 185 -14.39 12.84 -4.24
C GLY A 185 -13.12 13.66 -4.41
N ALA A 186 -12.47 13.58 -5.57
CA ALA A 186 -11.30 14.39 -5.90
C ALA A 186 -11.65 15.89 -5.99
N TYR A 187 -12.79 16.23 -6.61
CA TYR A 187 -13.31 17.60 -6.67
C TYR A 187 -13.50 18.19 -5.26
N TYR A 188 -14.26 17.51 -4.39
CA TYR A 188 -14.52 17.99 -3.04
C TYR A 188 -13.26 18.03 -2.19
N ARG A 189 -12.29 17.12 -2.40
CA ARG A 189 -11.00 17.16 -1.72
C ARG A 189 -10.24 18.44 -2.04
N LEU A 190 -10.13 18.79 -3.31
CA LEU A 190 -9.42 19.99 -3.76
C LEU A 190 -10.13 21.30 -3.41
N ARG A 191 -11.42 21.23 -3.07
CA ARG A 191 -12.19 22.36 -2.53
C ARG A 191 -11.98 22.60 -1.03
N GLN A 192 -11.31 21.69 -0.32
CA GLN A 192 -10.94 21.89 1.08
C GLN A 192 -9.80 22.91 1.17
N THR A 193 -9.73 23.64 2.28
CA THR A 193 -8.61 24.56 2.54
C THR A 193 -7.36 23.77 2.91
N PRO A 194 -6.25 23.90 2.15
CA PRO A 194 -4.99 23.31 2.53
C PRO A 194 -4.48 23.89 3.85
N LEU A 195 -3.73 23.08 4.59
CA LEU A 195 -3.03 23.57 5.77
C LEU A 195 -1.90 24.52 5.31
N ALA A 196 -2.00 25.78 5.75
CA ALA A 196 -1.05 26.83 5.40
C ALA A 196 0.01 26.99 6.50
N PHE A 197 1.26 27.18 6.09
CA PHE A 197 2.39 27.42 6.97
C PHE A 197 2.91 28.84 6.77
N ASP A 198 3.29 29.49 7.86
CA ASP A 198 3.92 30.80 7.82
C ASP A 198 5.39 30.58 7.45
N ALA A 199 5.75 30.85 6.20
CA ALA A 199 7.07 30.60 5.60
C ALA A 199 8.14 31.54 6.19
N LYS A 200 8.41 31.41 7.50
CA LYS A 200 9.39 32.22 8.24
C LYS A 200 10.77 31.58 8.29
N THR A 201 10.89 30.32 7.91
CA THR A 201 12.14 29.56 7.95
C THR A 201 12.60 29.27 6.53
N ASP A 202 13.89 29.42 6.27
CA ASP A 202 14.52 29.01 5.01
C ASP A 202 14.37 27.49 4.79
N ARG A 203 14.00 27.08 3.57
CA ARG A 203 13.72 25.67 3.21
C ARG A 203 14.91 24.76 3.46
N ALA A 204 16.13 25.20 3.16
CA ALA A 204 17.33 24.38 3.36
C ALA A 204 17.65 24.20 4.84
N ALA A 205 17.45 25.24 5.66
CA ALA A 205 17.59 25.14 7.11
C ALA A 205 16.55 24.18 7.74
N GLU A 206 15.32 24.21 7.23
CA GLU A 206 14.24 23.32 7.64
C GLU A 206 14.54 21.85 7.29
N ASP A 207 14.93 21.57 6.05
CA ASP A 207 15.34 20.23 5.61
C ASP A 207 16.52 19.71 6.44
N ALA A 208 17.55 20.53 6.66
CA ALA A 208 18.71 20.14 7.47
C ALA A 208 18.35 19.82 8.93
N ALA A 209 17.43 20.58 9.53
CA ALA A 209 16.93 20.33 10.88
C ALA A 209 16.16 19.00 10.97
N ASN A 210 15.29 18.73 9.99
CA ASN A 210 14.54 17.48 9.92
C ASN A 210 15.45 16.28 9.67
N GLU A 211 16.42 16.39 8.77
CA GLU A 211 17.42 15.33 8.56
C GLU A 211 18.26 15.06 9.81
N ALA A 212 18.62 16.10 10.58
CA ALA A 212 19.31 15.92 11.85
C ALA A 212 18.43 15.19 12.89
N ALA A 213 17.13 15.51 12.94
CA ALA A 213 16.17 14.80 13.78
C ALA A 213 16.01 13.33 13.37
N VAL A 214 15.93 13.04 12.07
CA VAL A 214 15.92 11.68 11.50
C VAL A 214 17.19 10.92 11.90
N ARG A 215 18.38 11.49 11.69
CA ARG A 215 19.65 10.85 12.06
C ARG A 215 19.69 10.52 13.54
N LYS A 216 19.42 11.51 14.40
CA LYS A 216 19.40 11.33 15.86
C LYS A 216 18.42 10.24 16.31
N TYR A 217 17.24 10.19 15.69
CA TYR A 217 16.24 9.16 15.99
C TYR A 217 16.74 7.76 15.59
N ASN A 218 17.29 7.59 14.40
CA ASN A 218 17.77 6.31 13.91
C ASN A 218 19.00 5.82 14.68
N ASP A 219 19.95 6.69 15.03
CA ASP A 219 21.08 6.33 15.89
C ASP A 219 20.61 5.76 17.23
N ALA A 220 19.59 6.40 17.82
CA ALA A 220 18.99 5.93 19.07
C ALA A 220 18.24 4.60 18.90
N GLN A 221 17.51 4.39 17.79
CA GLN A 221 16.80 3.12 17.55
C GLN A 221 17.76 1.97 17.24
N ASN A 222 18.79 2.22 16.43
CA ASN A 222 19.80 1.22 16.06
C ASN A 222 20.57 0.72 17.28
N ALA A 223 20.88 1.62 18.23
CA ALA A 223 21.53 1.25 19.48
C ALA A 223 20.69 0.32 20.37
N LEU A 224 19.37 0.27 20.20
CA LEU A 224 18.48 -0.60 20.99
C LEU A 224 18.43 -2.05 20.46
N GLY A 225 18.87 -2.30 19.22
CA GLY A 225 18.78 -3.62 18.60
C GLY A 225 17.34 -4.14 18.43
N PRO A 226 17.13 -5.44 18.13
CA PRO A 226 15.79 -6.02 17.94
C PRO A 226 14.81 -5.71 19.08
N LEU A 227 13.56 -5.40 18.75
CA LEU A 227 12.50 -5.08 19.70
C LEU A 227 12.02 -6.31 20.48
N LEU A 228 11.89 -7.45 19.81
CA LEU A 228 11.53 -8.74 20.41
C LEU A 228 12.57 -9.79 20.03
N PRO A 229 13.73 -9.81 20.73
CA PRO A 229 14.78 -10.77 20.45
C PRO A 229 14.25 -12.21 20.59
N VAL A 230 14.49 -13.04 19.58
CA VAL A 230 14.29 -14.50 19.68
C VAL A 230 15.27 -15.03 20.72
N ALA A 231 14.77 -15.79 21.71
CA ALA A 231 15.63 -16.43 22.69
C ALA A 231 16.54 -17.46 22.02
N ASP A 232 17.81 -17.51 22.40
CA ASP A 232 18.77 -18.48 21.87
C ASP A 232 18.22 -19.92 22.04
N GLY A 233 18.04 -20.64 20.92
CA GLY A 233 17.59 -22.03 20.89
C GLY A 233 16.10 -22.28 20.60
N ALA A 234 15.32 -21.27 20.20
CA ALA A 234 13.89 -21.41 19.86
C ALA A 234 13.58 -21.78 18.39
N ASP A 235 14.54 -22.35 17.67
CA ASP A 235 14.30 -22.84 16.30
C ASP A 235 13.54 -24.19 16.36
N GLY A 236 12.22 -24.16 16.10
CA GLY A 236 11.48 -25.37 15.68
C GLY A 236 10.26 -25.81 16.49
N ALA A 237 9.72 -25.02 17.42
CA ALA A 237 8.66 -25.50 18.33
C ALA A 237 7.18 -25.36 17.84
N PHE A 238 6.92 -24.96 16.59
CA PHE A 238 5.55 -24.88 16.05
C PHE A 238 5.36 -25.76 14.81
N GLY A 239 5.80 -27.02 14.94
CA GLY A 239 5.48 -28.10 14.00
C GLY A 239 4.03 -28.57 14.12
N ALA A 240 3.42 -28.82 12.97
CA ALA A 240 2.05 -29.24 12.73
C ALA A 240 1.47 -30.29 13.71
N ASN A 241 0.40 -29.93 14.43
CA ASN A 241 -0.60 -30.88 14.92
C ASN A 241 -1.90 -30.71 14.12
N GLY A 242 -1.82 -30.98 12.82
CA GLY A 242 -2.97 -31.38 12.02
C GLY A 242 -3.05 -32.89 12.05
N GLU A 243 -3.89 -33.46 12.92
CA GLU A 243 -4.10 -34.91 13.02
C GLU A 243 -4.49 -35.50 11.65
N LYS A 244 -3.55 -36.21 11.03
CA LYS A 244 -3.82 -37.22 9.99
C LYS A 244 -4.33 -38.47 10.70
N SER A 245 -5.63 -38.74 10.66
CA SER A 245 -6.14 -40.10 10.90
C SER A 245 -6.47 -40.76 9.57
N ALA A 246 -5.51 -41.54 9.08
CA ALA A 246 -5.75 -42.60 8.11
C ALA A 246 -6.48 -43.76 8.80
N VAL A 247 -7.62 -44.19 8.26
CA VAL A 247 -8.11 -45.55 8.50
C VAL A 247 -8.55 -46.13 7.16
N ARG A 248 -7.75 -47.09 6.71
CA ARG A 248 -8.07 -48.05 5.65
C ARG A 248 -8.87 -49.18 6.29
N GLY A 249 -9.95 -49.63 5.65
CA GLY A 249 -10.73 -50.77 6.11
C GLY A 249 -11.98 -51.00 5.26
N GLU A 250 -11.83 -51.80 4.22
CA GLU A 250 -12.91 -52.37 3.42
C GLU A 250 -13.79 -53.32 4.27
N SER A 251 -15.11 -53.32 4.04
CA SER A 251 -15.89 -54.49 3.54
C SER A 251 -17.37 -54.48 3.96
N ALA A 252 -18.21 -54.50 2.91
CA ALA A 252 -19.42 -55.29 2.68
C ALA A 252 -20.61 -55.36 3.68
N SER A 253 -21.77 -54.99 3.11
CA SER A 253 -23.08 -55.69 3.13
C SER A 253 -24.12 -55.38 4.22
N GLY A 254 -25.39 -55.28 3.81
CA GLY A 254 -26.53 -55.65 4.66
C GLY A 254 -27.71 -54.66 4.83
N ARG A 255 -28.61 -54.63 3.83
CA ARG A 255 -30.09 -54.41 3.86
C ARG A 255 -30.82 -53.79 5.08
N ARG A 256 -31.72 -52.85 4.71
CA ARG A 256 -33.15 -52.65 5.10
C ARG A 256 -33.51 -52.26 6.55
N GLY A 257 -34.39 -51.26 6.67
CA GLY A 257 -35.43 -51.21 7.72
C GLY A 257 -35.76 -49.82 8.27
N ALA A 258 -37.05 -49.49 8.28
CA ALA A 258 -37.60 -48.16 8.56
C ALA A 258 -37.87 -47.85 10.06
N ARG A 259 -38.28 -46.59 10.28
CA ARG A 259 -39.13 -46.01 11.35
C ARG A 259 -38.47 -45.20 12.49
N ASN A 260 -38.83 -43.90 12.45
CA ASN A 260 -39.19 -43.00 13.56
C ASN A 260 -39.01 -43.50 15.00
N LYS A 261 -38.25 -42.72 15.79
CA LYS A 261 -38.73 -42.19 17.09
C LYS A 261 -37.82 -41.07 17.61
N LYS A 262 -38.46 -39.92 17.89
CA LYS A 262 -37.97 -38.83 18.75
C LYS A 262 -37.41 -39.40 20.06
N LYS A 263 -36.15 -39.13 20.38
CA LYS A 263 -35.63 -39.18 21.75
C LYS A 263 -34.63 -38.06 22.00
N LYS A 264 -35.07 -37.14 22.85
CA LYS A 264 -34.33 -36.08 23.55
C LYS A 264 -33.07 -36.69 24.17
N LYS A 265 -31.86 -36.24 23.80
CA LYS A 265 -30.62 -36.61 24.50
C LYS A 265 -29.81 -35.35 24.79
N LYS A 266 -29.59 -35.12 26.09
CA LYS A 266 -28.76 -34.08 26.72
C LYS A 266 -27.45 -33.88 25.95
N SER A 267 -27.16 -32.63 25.58
CA SER A 267 -25.84 -32.21 25.14
C SER A 267 -24.88 -32.30 26.33
N LEU A 268 -24.01 -33.30 26.32
CA LEU A 268 -22.77 -33.24 27.08
C LEU A 268 -21.90 -32.18 26.39
N ARG A 269 -21.69 -31.06 27.09
CA ARG A 269 -20.66 -30.08 26.76
C ARG A 269 -19.33 -30.83 26.69
N ARG A 270 -18.72 -30.84 25.52
CA ARG A 270 -17.32 -31.20 25.36
C ARG A 270 -16.61 -29.85 25.34
N ASP A 271 -16.11 -29.47 26.51
CA ASP A 271 -15.36 -28.24 26.69
C ASP A 271 -14.14 -28.27 25.76
N GLY A 272 -14.03 -27.22 24.94
CA GLY A 272 -12.94 -27.05 23.99
C GLY A 272 -11.67 -26.66 24.73
N ALA A 273 -10.91 -27.66 25.18
CA ALA A 273 -9.62 -27.46 25.84
C ALA A 273 -8.47 -27.10 24.87
N GLY A 274 -8.68 -27.14 23.56
CA GLY A 274 -7.61 -26.93 22.57
C GLY A 274 -7.31 -25.47 22.21
N SER A 275 -8.09 -24.49 22.67
CA SER A 275 -7.87 -23.06 22.37
C SER A 275 -7.23 -22.26 23.50
N ASP A 276 -7.19 -22.81 24.72
CA ASP A 276 -6.62 -22.16 25.90
C ASP A 276 -5.13 -22.50 26.07
N GLU A 277 -4.69 -23.71 25.72
CA GLU A 277 -3.26 -24.10 25.81
C GLU A 277 -2.37 -23.30 24.83
N THR A 278 -2.84 -23.02 23.61
CA THR A 278 -2.10 -22.20 22.63
C THR A 278 -2.08 -20.71 23.01
N ARG A 279 -3.10 -20.24 23.75
CA ARG A 279 -3.13 -18.88 24.33
C ARG A 279 -2.14 -18.74 25.48
N GLY A 280 -2.02 -19.78 26.32
CA GLY A 280 -1.09 -19.82 27.45
C GLY A 280 0.38 -19.77 26.99
N LEU A 281 0.76 -20.60 26.02
CA LEU A 281 2.14 -20.68 25.54
C LEU A 281 2.66 -19.37 24.91
N PHE A 282 1.85 -18.66 24.11
CA PHE A 282 2.30 -17.40 23.48
C PHE A 282 2.26 -16.19 24.43
N ALA A 283 1.33 -16.19 25.40
CA ALA A 283 1.27 -15.16 26.43
C ALA A 283 2.40 -15.30 27.47
N GLU A 284 2.88 -16.53 27.73
CA GLU A 284 4.04 -16.79 28.59
C GLU A 284 5.38 -16.54 27.89
N LEU A 285 5.50 -16.84 26.58
CA LEU A 285 6.77 -16.65 25.84
C LEU A 285 7.09 -15.19 25.46
N VAL A 286 6.10 -14.29 25.37
CA VAL A 286 6.37 -12.86 25.11
C VAL A 286 5.51 -11.97 26.01
N PRO A 287 5.86 -11.81 27.30
CA PRO A 287 5.08 -11.04 28.26
C PRO A 287 4.92 -9.55 27.91
N ASN A 288 5.66 -9.03 26.92
CA ASN A 288 5.74 -7.61 26.60
C ASN A 288 5.83 -7.34 25.08
N ALA A 289 4.89 -7.85 24.28
CA ALA A 289 4.68 -7.36 22.91
C ALA A 289 3.51 -6.34 22.89
N PRO A 290 3.73 -5.06 23.28
CA PRO A 290 2.66 -4.05 23.36
C PRO A 290 1.94 -3.78 22.03
N TRP A 291 2.50 -4.22 20.90
CA TRP A 291 1.83 -4.17 19.61
C TRP A 291 0.77 -5.28 19.43
N LEU A 292 0.96 -6.48 20.00
CA LEU A 292 -0.01 -7.59 19.86
C LEU A 292 -1.39 -7.20 20.43
N ALA A 293 -1.40 -6.56 21.59
CA ALA A 293 -2.62 -6.05 22.23
C ALA A 293 -3.34 -4.96 21.40
N ARG A 294 -2.61 -4.22 20.56
CA ARG A 294 -3.15 -3.16 19.67
C ARG A 294 -3.67 -3.70 18.34
N ARG A 295 -3.11 -4.80 17.84
CA ARG A 295 -3.41 -5.40 16.52
C ARG A 295 -4.70 -6.22 16.49
N ASP A 296 -4.95 -7.00 17.53
CA ASP A 296 -6.13 -7.86 17.68
C ASP A 296 -7.48 -7.12 17.49
N PRO A 297 -7.72 -5.97 18.15
CA PRO A 297 -8.92 -5.17 17.93
C PRO A 297 -9.09 -4.70 16.49
N HIS A 298 -7.98 -4.40 15.81
CA HIS A 298 -8.00 -3.94 14.42
C HIS A 298 -8.46 -5.06 13.47
N SER A 299 -7.89 -6.25 13.63
CA SER A 299 -8.32 -7.48 12.95
C SER A 299 -9.81 -7.77 13.15
N ARG A 300 -10.32 -7.63 14.39
CA ARG A 300 -11.74 -7.79 14.72
C ARG A 300 -12.62 -6.76 14.00
N ALA A 301 -12.23 -5.49 14.00
CA ALA A 301 -12.96 -4.42 13.33
C ALA A 301 -13.00 -4.61 11.80
N ALA A 302 -11.90 -5.05 11.18
CA ALA A 302 -11.86 -5.36 9.75
C ALA A 302 -12.76 -6.54 9.39
N ALA A 303 -12.74 -7.61 10.19
CA ALA A 303 -13.59 -8.78 10.01
C ALA A 303 -15.10 -8.41 10.07
N GLN A 304 -15.49 -7.49 10.96
CA GLN A 304 -16.87 -6.99 11.06
C GLN A 304 -17.34 -6.27 9.78
N ARG A 305 -16.43 -5.60 9.06
CA ARG A 305 -16.71 -4.98 7.75
C ARG A 305 -16.78 -5.99 6.59
N GLY A 306 -16.50 -7.27 6.84
CA GLY A 306 -16.57 -8.34 5.85
C GLY A 306 -15.33 -8.44 4.94
N ASP A 307 -15.49 -9.15 3.81
CA ASP A 307 -14.38 -9.49 2.89
C ASP A 307 -13.64 -8.25 2.38
N GLY A 308 -14.38 -7.23 1.93
CA GLY A 308 -13.79 -5.97 1.48
C GLY A 308 -13.02 -5.26 2.60
N GLY A 309 -13.55 -5.27 3.83
CA GLY A 309 -12.90 -4.67 4.99
C GLY A 309 -11.58 -5.33 5.38
N VAL A 310 -11.52 -6.66 5.34
CA VAL A 310 -10.30 -7.44 5.57
C VAL A 310 -9.29 -7.21 4.46
N ARG A 311 -9.71 -7.26 3.20
CA ARG A 311 -8.81 -7.09 2.05
C ARG A 311 -8.11 -5.72 2.05
N MET A 312 -8.84 -4.66 2.39
CA MET A 312 -8.26 -3.31 2.48
C MET A 312 -7.28 -3.20 3.66
N ALA A 313 -7.68 -3.68 4.84
CA ALA A 313 -6.85 -3.58 6.04
C ALA A 313 -5.59 -4.50 5.98
N TRP A 314 -5.70 -5.64 5.30
CA TRP A 314 -4.55 -6.51 5.01
C TRP A 314 -3.51 -5.80 4.16
N GLY A 315 -3.97 -5.01 3.18
CA GLY A 315 -3.12 -4.15 2.34
C GLY A 315 -2.12 -3.38 3.18
N SER A 316 -2.65 -2.47 4.01
CA SER A 316 -1.85 -1.58 4.84
C SER A 316 -1.03 -2.29 5.91
N ALA A 317 -1.55 -3.37 6.49
CA ALA A 317 -0.84 -4.10 7.54
C ALA A 317 0.44 -4.80 7.05
N GLN A 318 0.59 -5.01 5.74
CA GLN A 318 1.64 -5.84 5.16
C GLN A 318 2.69 -5.04 4.37
N GLU A 319 2.45 -3.75 4.08
CA GLU A 319 3.33 -2.86 3.32
C GLU A 319 4.78 -2.90 3.86
N HIS A 320 4.94 -2.65 5.16
CA HIS A 320 6.25 -2.67 5.83
C HIS A 320 6.96 -4.03 5.76
N GLY A 321 6.21 -5.14 5.72
CA GLY A 321 6.77 -6.48 5.55
C GLY A 321 7.40 -6.69 4.17
N THR A 322 6.78 -6.12 3.13
CA THR A 322 7.34 -6.15 1.76
C THR A 322 8.57 -5.27 1.65
N VAL A 323 8.55 -4.05 2.21
CA VAL A 323 9.72 -3.17 2.24
C VAL A 323 10.89 -3.84 2.97
N ALA A 324 10.62 -4.47 4.12
CA ALA A 324 11.64 -5.24 4.85
C ALA A 324 12.19 -6.41 4.01
N THR A 325 11.32 -7.15 3.31
CA THR A 325 11.73 -8.26 2.44
C THR A 325 12.68 -7.80 1.34
N LEU A 326 12.34 -6.70 0.66
CA LEU A 326 13.17 -6.12 -0.38
C LEU A 326 14.53 -5.64 0.19
N MET A 327 14.52 -4.88 1.28
CA MET A 327 15.75 -4.43 1.94
C MET A 327 16.66 -5.59 2.39
N LEU A 328 16.08 -6.66 2.94
CA LEU A 328 16.86 -7.81 3.41
C LEU A 328 17.45 -8.63 2.27
N ARG A 329 16.77 -8.70 1.11
CA ARG A 329 17.23 -9.43 -0.07
C ARG A 329 18.49 -8.82 -0.70
N HIS A 330 18.63 -7.50 -0.64
CA HIS A 330 19.76 -6.74 -1.19
C HIS A 330 20.62 -6.20 -0.04
N PRO A 331 21.79 -6.81 0.26
CA PRO A 331 22.59 -6.47 1.45
C PRO A 331 23.09 -5.01 1.51
N ASP A 332 23.24 -4.36 0.36
CA ASP A 332 23.68 -2.98 0.21
C ASP A 332 22.51 -1.97 0.21
N ALA A 333 21.27 -2.46 0.20
CA ALA A 333 20.10 -1.61 0.16
C ALA A 333 19.86 -0.92 1.50
N VAL A 334 19.41 0.33 1.39
CA VAL A 334 18.90 1.15 2.49
C VAL A 334 17.49 1.57 2.16
N ALA A 335 16.53 1.24 3.03
CA ALA A 335 15.14 1.63 2.87
C ALA A 335 14.82 2.82 3.77
N GLU A 336 13.99 3.75 3.30
CA GLU A 336 13.59 4.98 3.95
C GLU A 336 12.07 4.97 4.11
N GLU A 337 11.61 5.21 5.34
CA GLU A 337 10.23 5.61 5.60
C GLU A 337 10.03 7.04 5.08
N VAL A 338 8.91 7.29 4.41
CA VAL A 338 8.59 8.61 3.86
C VAL A 338 7.13 8.99 4.11
N GLY A 339 6.90 10.26 4.38
CA GLY A 339 5.58 10.88 4.51
C GLY A 339 5.01 11.30 3.16
N LEU A 340 4.34 12.45 3.15
CA LEU A 340 3.76 13.02 1.92
C LEU A 340 4.83 13.83 1.17
N CYS A 341 5.28 13.32 0.02
CA CYS A 341 6.11 14.06 -0.93
C CYS A 341 5.20 14.99 -1.75
N VAL A 342 5.52 16.28 -1.79
CA VAL A 342 4.74 17.28 -2.54
C VAL A 342 5.40 17.55 -3.89
N VAL A 343 4.59 17.69 -4.93
CA VAL A 343 5.08 18.08 -6.26
C VAL A 343 5.49 19.54 -6.24
N ASP A 344 6.77 19.81 -6.45
CA ASP A 344 7.31 21.16 -6.58
C ASP A 344 7.10 21.67 -8.00
N GLU A 345 6.07 22.49 -8.20
CA GLU A 345 5.70 23.03 -9.52
C GLU A 345 6.83 23.88 -10.15
N ASP A 346 7.62 24.56 -9.32
CA ASP A 346 8.73 25.41 -9.79
C ASP A 346 9.90 24.57 -10.32
N ALA A 347 10.06 23.36 -9.79
CA ALA A 347 11.06 22.39 -10.22
C ALA A 347 10.63 21.57 -11.45
N LEU A 348 9.39 21.70 -11.93
CA LEU A 348 8.93 20.93 -13.09
C LEU A 348 9.68 21.34 -14.37
N PRO A 349 10.13 20.35 -15.18
CA PRO A 349 10.67 20.59 -16.52
C PRO A 349 9.68 21.39 -17.38
N LEU A 350 10.19 22.19 -18.32
CA LEU A 350 9.38 23.11 -19.13
C LEU A 350 8.27 22.38 -19.89
N GLU A 351 8.56 21.18 -20.40
CA GLU A 351 7.63 20.30 -21.11
C GLU A 351 6.47 19.77 -20.25
N MET A 352 6.62 19.78 -18.92
CA MET A 352 5.59 19.37 -17.95
C MET A 352 4.79 20.55 -17.40
N ARG A 353 5.15 21.80 -17.75
CA ARG A 353 4.42 23.01 -17.33
C ARG A 353 3.18 23.21 -18.19
N VAL A 354 2.14 22.45 -17.86
CA VAL A 354 0.88 22.33 -18.60
C VAL A 354 -0.21 23.28 -18.10
N GLY A 355 0.16 24.43 -17.54
CA GLY A 355 -0.79 25.40 -16.98
C GLY A 355 -1.03 25.22 -15.48
N PRO A 356 -2.07 25.86 -14.91
CA PRO A 356 -2.31 25.86 -13.47
C PRO A 356 -2.67 24.48 -12.93
N LEU A 357 -1.85 23.96 -12.03
CA LEU A 357 -2.07 22.67 -11.40
C LEU A 357 -2.73 22.82 -10.02
N PRO A 358 -3.49 21.81 -9.55
CA PRO A 358 -3.88 21.75 -8.15
C PRO A 358 -2.64 21.47 -7.28
N PRO A 359 -2.68 21.83 -5.98
CA PRO A 359 -1.72 21.29 -5.03
C PRO A 359 -1.71 19.75 -5.08
N MET A 360 -0.55 19.14 -5.27
CA MET A 360 -0.41 17.70 -5.52
C MET A 360 0.68 17.08 -4.65
N GLY A 361 0.52 15.80 -4.35
CA GLY A 361 1.55 15.03 -3.68
C GLY A 361 1.30 13.53 -3.74
N ALA A 362 2.24 12.77 -3.20
CA ALA A 362 2.17 11.33 -3.13
C ALA A 362 2.86 10.83 -1.86
N SER A 363 2.40 9.70 -1.33
CA SER A 363 2.97 9.07 -0.14
C SER A 363 3.43 7.67 -0.53
N PRO A 364 4.65 7.50 -1.10
CA PRO A 364 5.20 6.19 -1.40
C PRO A 364 5.18 5.27 -0.17
N ASP A 365 5.01 3.96 -0.35
CA ASP A 365 5.11 2.99 0.77
C ASP A 365 6.54 2.93 1.36
N GLY A 366 7.52 3.34 0.55
CA GLY A 366 8.88 3.60 0.99
C GLY A 366 9.73 4.14 -0.15
N ILE A 367 10.97 4.51 0.17
CA ILE A 367 12.00 4.76 -0.83
C ILE A 367 13.17 3.84 -0.53
N ILE A 368 13.80 3.28 -1.55
CA ILE A 368 14.93 2.38 -1.38
C ILE A 368 16.10 2.82 -2.25
N THR A 369 17.28 2.85 -1.67
CA THR A 369 18.53 3.08 -2.40
C THR A 369 19.31 1.78 -2.46
N MET A 370 19.57 1.25 -3.66
CA MET A 370 20.27 -0.03 -3.85
C MET A 370 21.03 -0.09 -5.18
N ASP A 371 21.94 -1.06 -5.31
CA ASP A 371 22.59 -1.42 -6.57
C ASP A 371 21.63 -2.21 -7.49
N THR A 372 21.38 -1.68 -8.69
CA THR A 372 20.51 -2.25 -9.72
C THR A 372 21.28 -2.85 -10.91
N SER A 373 22.62 -2.84 -10.86
CA SER A 373 23.49 -3.27 -11.96
C SER A 373 23.23 -4.71 -12.40
N ALA A 374 22.81 -5.56 -11.47
CA ALA A 374 22.47 -6.96 -11.73
C ALA A 374 21.17 -7.16 -12.53
N TRP A 375 20.33 -6.12 -12.68
CA TRP A 375 19.05 -6.22 -13.40
C TRP A 375 19.19 -5.87 -14.88
N PHE A 376 20.21 -5.11 -15.23
CA PHE A 376 20.39 -4.56 -16.56
C PHE A 376 21.77 -4.91 -17.11
N ASP A 377 21.86 -5.04 -18.43
CA ASP A 377 23.14 -5.14 -19.13
C ASP A 377 23.85 -3.78 -19.05
N SER A 378 24.44 -3.52 -17.89
CA SER A 378 25.30 -2.36 -17.61
C SER A 378 26.71 -2.79 -17.94
N ALA A 379 27.45 -1.99 -18.71
CA ALA A 379 28.82 -2.31 -19.16
C ALA A 379 29.86 -2.24 -18.01
N GLY A 380 29.55 -2.85 -16.85
CA GLY A 380 30.35 -2.83 -15.63
C GLY A 380 30.15 -1.59 -14.74
N GLU A 381 29.17 -0.72 -15.03
CA GLU A 381 28.88 0.45 -14.19
C GLU A 381 28.00 0.07 -13.00
N CYS A 382 28.43 0.39 -11.78
CA CYS A 382 27.61 0.26 -10.59
C CYS A 382 26.50 1.32 -10.61
N LEU A 383 25.27 0.89 -10.89
CA LEU A 383 24.06 1.70 -10.90
C LEU A 383 23.44 1.68 -9.51
N ARG A 384 23.88 2.58 -8.63
CA ARG A 384 23.21 2.80 -7.34
C ARG A 384 22.06 3.78 -7.54
N GLU A 385 20.83 3.28 -7.49
CA GLU A 385 19.63 4.06 -7.76
C GLU A 385 18.80 4.28 -6.51
N ARG A 386 18.12 5.44 -6.45
CA ARG A 386 17.10 5.75 -5.45
C ARG A 386 15.73 5.59 -6.09
N LEU A 387 14.96 4.63 -5.59
CA LEU A 387 13.74 4.14 -6.21
C LEU A 387 12.55 4.31 -5.26
N VAL A 388 11.44 4.82 -5.76
CA VAL A 388 10.14 4.72 -5.07
C VAL A 388 9.76 3.25 -4.93
N VAL A 389 9.22 2.84 -3.78
CA VAL A 389 8.64 1.51 -3.58
C VAL A 389 7.13 1.65 -3.40
N GLU A 390 6.39 0.94 -4.24
CA GLU A 390 4.93 0.84 -4.18
C GLU A 390 4.54 -0.63 -4.00
N VAL A 391 3.79 -0.93 -2.95
CA VAL A 391 3.44 -2.28 -2.53
C VAL A 391 1.98 -2.57 -2.80
N LYS A 392 1.71 -3.74 -3.41
CA LYS A 392 0.37 -4.24 -3.64
C LYS A 392 0.21 -5.65 -3.08
N ASN A 393 -0.53 -5.72 -1.98
CA ASN A 393 -0.70 -6.95 -1.22
C ASN A 393 -1.98 -7.68 -1.59
N SER A 394 -1.84 -8.96 -1.93
CA SER A 394 -2.99 -9.86 -2.11
C SER A 394 -3.33 -10.54 -0.78
N SER A 395 -4.49 -10.18 -0.20
CA SER A 395 -5.01 -10.86 0.99
C SER A 395 -5.19 -12.36 0.73
N PRO A 396 -4.63 -13.24 1.58
CA PRO A 396 -4.87 -14.68 1.50
C PRO A 396 -6.25 -15.03 2.07
N PHE A 397 -6.87 -14.15 2.87
CA PHE A 397 -8.15 -14.41 3.50
C PHE A 397 -9.30 -14.15 2.55
N ARG A 398 -10.16 -15.16 2.41
CA ARG A 398 -11.42 -15.07 1.68
C ARG A 398 -12.57 -15.47 2.57
N LYS A 399 -13.66 -14.69 2.56
CA LYS A 399 -14.87 -15.07 3.28
C LYS A 399 -15.50 -16.32 2.64
N GLY A 400 -15.67 -17.38 3.42
CA GLY A 400 -16.28 -18.63 2.97
C GLY A 400 -17.79 -18.51 2.73
N PRO A 401 -18.40 -19.47 2.00
CA PRO A 401 -19.83 -19.48 1.74
C PRO A 401 -20.64 -19.68 3.04
N GLY A 402 -21.56 -18.75 3.30
CA GLY A 402 -22.41 -18.71 4.49
C GLY A 402 -22.72 -17.25 4.85
N GLY A 403 -23.98 -16.84 4.74
CA GLY A 403 -24.39 -15.47 5.08
C GLY A 403 -24.34 -15.21 6.59
N GLY A 404 -23.97 -14.00 7.01
CA GLY A 404 -24.07 -13.52 8.40
C GLY A 404 -22.75 -13.49 9.20
N SER A 405 -22.88 -13.24 10.51
CA SER A 405 -21.78 -13.11 11.49
C SER A 405 -21.10 -14.43 11.87
N ALA A 406 -21.63 -15.56 11.42
CA ALA A 406 -21.06 -16.90 11.63
C ALA A 406 -20.10 -17.34 10.51
N ALA A 407 -20.02 -16.58 9.42
CA ALA A 407 -19.16 -16.87 8.29
C ALA A 407 -17.70 -16.87 8.70
N LYS A 408 -16.99 -17.96 8.40
CA LYS A 408 -15.55 -18.06 8.61
C LYS A 408 -14.82 -17.55 7.38
N PHE A 409 -13.66 -16.96 7.60
CA PHE A 409 -12.64 -16.74 6.58
C PHE A 409 -11.81 -18.00 6.42
N GLU A 410 -11.29 -18.20 5.22
CA GLU A 410 -10.38 -19.27 4.85
C GLU A 410 -9.09 -18.67 4.28
N VAL A 411 -7.96 -19.25 4.62
CA VAL A 411 -6.66 -18.95 3.99
C VAL A 411 -6.64 -19.61 2.62
N THR A 412 -6.45 -18.81 1.58
CA THR A 412 -6.37 -19.25 0.20
C THR A 412 -5.00 -18.93 -0.37
N ASP A 413 -4.46 -19.87 -1.15
CA ASP A 413 -3.27 -19.61 -1.93
C ASP A 413 -3.61 -18.72 -3.14
N ARG A 414 -2.79 -17.70 -3.37
CA ARG A 414 -2.96 -16.78 -4.50
C ARG A 414 -1.59 -16.47 -5.09
N ASP A 415 -1.50 -16.63 -6.39
CA ASP A 415 -0.35 -16.12 -7.12
C ASP A 415 -0.24 -14.60 -7.00
N PRO A 416 0.98 -14.06 -6.83
CA PRO A 416 1.22 -12.66 -7.11
C PRO A 416 0.88 -12.40 -8.58
N PHE A 417 0.57 -11.15 -8.93
CA PHE A 417 0.24 -10.81 -10.30
C PHE A 417 1.42 -11.15 -11.24
N LEU A 418 1.14 -11.77 -12.39
CA LEU A 418 2.15 -12.06 -13.41
C LEU A 418 2.62 -10.80 -14.13
N SER A 419 1.77 -9.80 -14.20
CA SER A 419 2.06 -8.48 -14.75
C SER A 419 1.28 -7.43 -13.97
N PRO A 420 1.83 -6.20 -13.84
CA PRO A 420 1.19 -5.19 -13.03
C PRO A 420 -0.07 -4.64 -13.72
N PRO A 421 -1.21 -4.56 -13.02
CA PRO A 421 -2.41 -3.93 -13.55
C PRO A 421 -2.18 -2.46 -13.93
N ALA A 422 -2.71 -2.06 -15.10
CA ALA A 422 -2.45 -0.74 -15.66
C ALA A 422 -2.93 0.42 -14.78
N TYR A 423 -3.99 0.23 -14.01
CA TYR A 423 -4.54 1.26 -13.12
C TYR A 423 -3.60 1.66 -11.96
N HIS A 424 -2.48 0.96 -11.74
CA HIS A 424 -1.45 1.36 -10.77
C HIS A 424 -0.42 2.35 -11.35
N MET A 425 -0.29 2.44 -12.67
CA MET A 425 0.75 3.28 -13.28
C MET A 425 0.61 4.77 -12.96
N PRO A 426 -0.59 5.40 -12.94
CA PRO A 426 -0.70 6.82 -12.57
C PRO A 426 -0.17 7.11 -11.17
N GLN A 427 -0.47 6.22 -10.23
CA GLN A 427 -0.02 6.34 -8.84
C GLN A 427 1.51 6.31 -8.77
N LEU A 428 2.13 5.25 -9.31
CA LEU A 428 3.59 5.10 -9.27
C LEU A 428 4.32 6.22 -10.00
N GLN A 429 3.81 6.68 -11.15
CA GLN A 429 4.40 7.79 -11.92
C GLN A 429 4.29 9.12 -11.17
N MET A 430 3.19 9.37 -10.44
CA MET A 430 3.05 10.54 -9.57
C MET A 430 3.98 10.45 -8.35
N GLU A 431 4.16 9.27 -7.77
CA GLU A 431 5.12 9.05 -6.67
C GLU A 431 6.55 9.36 -7.10
N MET A 432 6.98 8.86 -8.27
CA MET A 432 8.31 9.17 -8.82
C MET A 432 8.49 10.66 -9.11
N LEU A 433 7.46 11.33 -9.63
CA LEU A 433 7.49 12.78 -9.83
C LEU A 433 7.65 13.52 -8.50
N ALA A 434 6.81 13.21 -7.51
CA ALA A 434 6.79 13.89 -6.22
C ALA A 434 8.06 13.62 -5.38
N ALA A 435 8.61 12.41 -5.46
CA ALA A 435 9.83 12.01 -4.76
C ALA A 435 11.12 12.37 -5.52
N GLY A 436 11.01 12.88 -6.76
CA GLY A 436 12.14 13.24 -7.61
C GLY A 436 12.99 12.05 -8.06
N THR A 437 12.38 10.86 -8.23
CA THR A 437 13.09 9.66 -8.71
C THR A 437 12.87 9.43 -10.20
N GLU A 438 13.83 8.75 -10.85
CA GLU A 438 13.76 8.40 -12.28
C GLU A 438 13.07 7.05 -12.52
N ALA A 439 12.95 6.24 -11.47
CA ALA A 439 12.30 4.94 -11.50
C ALA A 439 11.70 4.56 -10.15
N GLY A 440 10.92 3.49 -10.17
CA GLY A 440 10.26 2.91 -9.00
C GLY A 440 10.07 1.41 -9.15
N LEU A 441 9.85 0.76 -8.01
CA LEU A 441 9.59 -0.65 -7.87
C LEU A 441 8.13 -0.86 -7.49
N LEU A 442 7.43 -1.64 -8.30
CA LEU A 442 6.08 -2.09 -7.99
C LEU A 442 6.16 -3.52 -7.46
N CYS A 443 5.97 -3.68 -6.15
CA CYS A 443 6.11 -4.92 -5.42
C CYS A 443 4.75 -5.59 -5.23
N MET A 444 4.52 -6.70 -5.94
CA MET A 444 3.29 -7.49 -5.86
C MET A 444 3.48 -8.62 -4.86
N GLN A 445 3.05 -8.42 -3.61
CA GLN A 445 3.18 -9.41 -2.55
C GLN A 445 2.01 -10.41 -2.56
N SER A 446 2.35 -11.69 -2.45
CA SER A 446 1.46 -12.77 -2.03
C SER A 446 1.90 -13.30 -0.68
N ALA A 447 0.98 -13.42 0.29
CA ALA A 447 1.27 -13.98 1.60
C ALA A 447 1.87 -15.40 1.55
N THR A 448 1.54 -16.17 0.52
CA THR A 448 1.90 -17.59 0.39
C THR A 448 3.00 -17.86 -0.63
N ARG A 449 3.34 -16.88 -1.48
CA ARG A 449 4.27 -17.07 -2.62
C ARG A 449 5.33 -15.98 -2.78
N GLY A 450 5.59 -15.18 -1.74
CA GLY A 450 6.63 -14.15 -1.77
C GLY A 450 6.22 -12.86 -2.50
N VAL A 451 7.20 -12.18 -3.09
CA VAL A 451 7.05 -10.87 -3.74
C VAL A 451 7.56 -10.96 -5.19
N ARG A 452 6.77 -10.46 -6.13
CA ARG A 452 7.26 -10.14 -7.48
C ARG A 452 7.61 -8.66 -7.56
N VAL A 453 8.83 -8.35 -7.97
CA VAL A 453 9.33 -6.98 -8.05
C VAL A 453 9.40 -6.56 -9.51
N PHE A 454 8.63 -5.54 -9.87
CA PHE A 454 8.64 -4.96 -11.20
C PHE A 454 9.36 -3.62 -11.18
N TYR A 455 10.39 -3.47 -12.02
CA TYR A 455 11.05 -2.19 -12.26
C TYR A 455 10.24 -1.38 -13.29
N VAL A 456 9.98 -0.12 -12.96
CA VAL A 456 9.20 0.80 -13.79
C VAL A 456 9.94 2.14 -13.91
N PRO A 457 10.44 2.50 -15.10
CA PRO A 457 11.00 3.82 -15.33
C PRO A 457 9.91 4.89 -15.34
N ARG A 458 10.26 6.11 -14.95
CA ARG A 458 9.40 7.29 -15.10
C ARG A 458 9.26 7.63 -16.58
N ASP A 459 8.02 7.78 -17.04
CA ASP A 459 7.69 8.19 -18.41
C ASP A 459 7.25 9.66 -18.36
N ASP A 460 8.20 10.57 -18.57
CA ASP A 460 7.97 12.02 -18.47
C ASP A 460 6.91 12.53 -19.45
N LYS A 461 6.77 11.90 -20.62
CA LYS A 461 5.70 12.22 -21.57
C LYS A 461 4.34 11.78 -21.03
N TYR A 462 4.28 10.61 -20.41
CA TYR A 462 3.08 10.14 -19.73
C TYR A 462 2.70 11.04 -18.55
N VAL A 463 3.68 11.43 -17.73
CA VAL A 463 3.48 12.35 -16.60
C VAL A 463 2.96 13.70 -17.09
N ALA A 464 3.56 14.30 -18.13
CA ALA A 464 3.07 15.55 -18.71
C ALA A 464 1.61 15.44 -19.19
N ALA A 465 1.26 14.32 -19.85
CA ALA A 465 -0.12 14.07 -20.29
C ALA A 465 -1.10 13.90 -19.12
N MET A 466 -0.67 13.23 -18.05
CA MET A 466 -1.43 13.10 -16.81
C MET A 466 -1.67 14.49 -16.18
N LEU A 467 -0.61 15.29 -16.02
CA LEU A 467 -0.70 16.65 -15.47
C LEU A 467 -1.63 17.54 -16.30
N GLY A 468 -1.65 17.40 -17.63
CA GLY A 468 -2.51 18.21 -18.49
C GLY A 468 -4.01 17.93 -18.25
N ILE A 469 -4.39 16.66 -18.06
CA ILE A 469 -5.77 16.32 -17.67
C ILE A 469 -6.12 16.88 -16.29
N LEU A 470 -5.16 16.86 -15.35
CA LEU A 470 -5.36 17.39 -13.99
C LEU A 470 -5.46 18.93 -13.98
N SER A 471 -4.68 19.62 -14.80
CA SER A 471 -4.76 21.07 -15.03
C SER A 471 -6.17 21.45 -15.51
N ASP A 472 -6.66 20.79 -16.56
CA ASP A 472 -8.02 21.02 -17.06
C ASP A 472 -9.09 20.71 -16.00
N PHE A 473 -8.95 19.60 -15.26
CA PHE A 473 -9.86 19.26 -14.16
C PHE A 473 -9.92 20.39 -13.11
N PHE A 474 -8.75 20.88 -12.72
CA PHE A 474 -8.62 21.91 -11.70
C PHE A 474 -9.16 23.27 -12.17
N VAL A 475 -8.81 23.68 -13.38
CA VAL A 475 -9.22 24.96 -13.95
C VAL A 475 -10.73 25.00 -14.24
N HIS A 476 -11.28 23.97 -14.85
CA HIS A 476 -12.67 24.00 -15.32
C HIS A 476 -13.71 23.64 -14.27
N TYR A 477 -13.35 22.83 -13.27
CA TYR A 477 -14.30 22.36 -12.26
C TYR A 477 -13.97 22.88 -10.88
N VAL A 478 -12.75 22.68 -10.39
CA VAL A 478 -12.40 23.02 -9.00
C VAL A 478 -12.38 24.54 -8.77
N LYS A 479 -11.69 25.30 -9.65
CA LYS A 479 -11.57 26.76 -9.54
C LYS A 479 -12.90 27.47 -9.79
N THR A 480 -13.71 26.96 -10.71
CA THR A 480 -15.05 27.51 -11.00
C THR A 480 -16.08 27.15 -9.92
N GLY A 481 -15.78 26.17 -9.07
CA GLY A 481 -16.72 25.67 -8.07
C GLY A 481 -17.87 24.86 -8.68
N VAL A 482 -17.75 24.44 -9.93
CA VAL A 482 -18.75 23.63 -10.62
C VAL A 482 -18.30 22.17 -10.61
N PRO A 483 -19.08 21.24 -10.02
CA PRO A 483 -18.74 19.83 -10.04
C PRO A 483 -18.58 19.30 -11.48
N PRO A 484 -17.61 18.41 -11.72
CA PRO A 484 -17.45 17.77 -13.02
C PRO A 484 -18.68 16.91 -13.35
N PRO A 485 -19.17 16.91 -14.61
CA PRO A 485 -20.24 15.99 -15.02
C PRO A 485 -19.72 14.56 -15.13
N GLU A 486 -20.63 13.57 -15.16
CA GLU A 486 -20.27 12.20 -15.48
C GLU A 486 -19.54 12.13 -16.82
N ARG A 487 -18.51 11.27 -16.90
CA ARG A 487 -17.74 11.05 -18.13
C ARG A 487 -17.14 12.34 -18.71
N ALA A 488 -16.76 13.30 -17.85
CA ALA A 488 -16.19 14.60 -18.21
C ALA A 488 -15.10 14.56 -19.31
N PHE A 489 -14.33 13.46 -19.38
CA PHE A 489 -13.22 13.32 -20.34
C PHE A 489 -13.41 12.25 -21.42
N ASN A 490 -14.44 11.40 -21.36
CA ASN A 490 -14.51 10.16 -22.15
C ASN A 490 -14.41 10.36 -23.68
N ASN A 491 -14.89 11.50 -24.19
CA ASN A 491 -14.90 11.80 -25.62
C ASN A 491 -13.66 12.56 -26.09
N ARG A 492 -12.72 12.87 -25.18
CA ARG A 492 -11.51 13.61 -25.54
C ARG A 492 -10.43 12.67 -26.07
N ARG A 493 -9.80 13.06 -27.19
CA ARG A 493 -8.76 12.26 -27.85
C ARG A 493 -7.51 12.10 -26.97
N ASP A 494 -7.13 13.15 -26.26
CA ASP A 494 -5.99 13.16 -25.34
C ASP A 494 -6.21 12.24 -24.13
N HIS A 495 -7.41 12.24 -23.54
CA HIS A 495 -7.78 11.32 -22.46
C HIS A 495 -7.73 9.86 -22.90
N GLN A 496 -8.28 9.55 -24.08
CA GLN A 496 -8.20 8.21 -24.66
C GLN A 496 -6.74 7.80 -24.96
N ALA A 497 -5.90 8.74 -25.39
CA ALA A 497 -4.47 8.51 -25.58
C ALA A 497 -3.76 8.23 -24.25
N LEU A 498 -4.09 8.96 -23.18
CA LEU A 498 -3.57 8.73 -21.83
C LEU A 498 -3.98 7.34 -21.31
N VAL A 499 -5.21 6.89 -21.55
CA VAL A 499 -5.66 5.53 -21.19
C VAL A 499 -4.85 4.46 -21.94
N ARG A 500 -4.58 4.65 -23.25
CA ARG A 500 -3.72 3.74 -24.02
C ARG A 500 -2.27 3.75 -23.51
N ALA A 501 -1.73 4.94 -23.22
CA ALA A 501 -0.39 5.10 -22.68
C ALA A 501 -0.24 4.43 -21.30
N THR A 502 -1.25 4.53 -20.45
CA THR A 502 -1.29 3.85 -19.14
C THR A 502 -1.10 2.33 -19.30
N ARG A 503 -1.78 1.72 -20.28
CA ARG A 503 -1.62 0.29 -20.60
C ARG A 503 -0.24 -0.02 -21.17
N ARG A 504 0.32 0.87 -22.00
CA ARG A 504 1.66 0.73 -22.56
C ARG A 504 2.72 0.72 -21.46
N VAL A 505 2.67 1.67 -20.53
CA VAL A 505 3.61 1.76 -19.39
C VAL A 505 3.54 0.47 -18.55
N ALA A 506 2.34 -0.02 -18.28
CA ALA A 506 2.15 -1.29 -17.56
C ALA A 506 2.74 -2.49 -18.31
N ALA A 507 2.57 -2.53 -19.64
CA ALA A 507 3.11 -3.59 -20.48
C ALA A 507 4.64 -3.51 -20.68
N SER A 508 5.25 -2.35 -20.41
CA SER A 508 6.72 -2.17 -20.47
C SER A 508 7.42 -2.39 -19.13
N CYS A 509 6.69 -2.69 -18.06
CA CYS A 509 7.28 -3.02 -16.76
C CYS A 509 8.13 -4.28 -16.88
N VAL A 510 9.28 -4.29 -16.21
CA VAL A 510 10.23 -5.41 -16.24
C VAL A 510 10.13 -6.16 -14.91
N LEU A 511 9.80 -7.46 -14.95
CA LEU A 511 9.98 -8.30 -13.77
C LEU A 511 11.48 -8.48 -13.54
N VAL A 512 12.02 -7.91 -12.46
CA VAL A 512 13.45 -7.96 -12.15
C VAL A 512 13.76 -9.05 -11.13
N GLU A 513 12.80 -9.42 -10.28
CA GLU A 513 13.04 -10.44 -9.26
C GLU A 513 11.77 -11.09 -8.71
N GLU A 514 11.90 -12.35 -8.27
CA GLU A 514 10.96 -13.03 -7.37
C GLU A 514 11.66 -13.32 -6.04
N ILE A 515 11.11 -12.81 -4.94
CA ILE A 515 11.75 -12.83 -3.61
C ILE A 515 10.87 -13.62 -2.63
N ALA A 516 11.44 -14.58 -1.91
CA ALA A 516 10.77 -15.23 -0.78
C ALA A 516 10.60 -14.28 0.41
N HIS A 517 9.57 -14.45 1.24
CA HIS A 517 9.39 -13.61 2.43
C HIS A 517 10.59 -13.67 3.35
N ALA A 518 11.11 -12.52 3.74
CA ALA A 518 12.18 -12.42 4.72
C ALA A 518 11.62 -11.98 6.08
N ARG A 519 12.31 -12.41 7.15
CA ARG A 519 12.07 -11.93 8.52
C ARG A 519 13.26 -11.11 8.97
N LEU A 520 12.98 -10.06 9.73
CA LEU A 520 13.99 -9.25 10.40
C LEU A 520 14.83 -10.17 11.31
N PRO A 521 16.16 -10.14 11.19
CA PRO A 521 17.03 -10.97 12.00
C PRO A 521 16.78 -10.75 13.49
N GLY A 522 16.61 -11.85 14.23
CA GLY A 522 16.43 -11.83 15.68
C GLY A 522 15.06 -11.33 16.15
N GLU A 523 14.07 -11.11 15.29
CA GLU A 523 12.74 -10.62 15.69
C GLU A 523 11.68 -11.72 15.75
N ALA A 524 10.82 -11.69 16.77
CA ALA A 524 9.62 -12.53 16.86
C ALA A 524 8.45 -11.94 16.04
N TYR A 525 7.57 -12.80 15.52
CA TYR A 525 6.36 -12.41 14.77
C TYR A 525 5.12 -13.15 15.25
N ASP A 526 3.93 -12.61 14.95
CA ASP A 526 2.68 -13.36 15.13
C ASP A 526 2.47 -14.33 13.96
N GLU A 527 2.56 -15.61 14.27
CA GLU A 527 2.48 -16.71 13.30
C GLU A 527 1.06 -17.30 13.20
N ARG A 528 0.09 -16.75 13.96
CA ARG A 528 -1.30 -17.22 13.95
C ARG A 528 -2.05 -16.58 12.78
N PRO A 529 -2.66 -17.35 11.87
CA PRO A 529 -3.48 -16.79 10.79
C PRO A 529 -4.81 -16.20 11.29
N PHE A 530 -5.26 -16.51 12.51
CA PHE A 530 -6.52 -16.04 13.09
C PHE A 530 -6.37 -15.68 14.58
N VAL A 531 -7.20 -14.75 15.07
CA VAL A 531 -7.18 -14.22 16.47
C VAL A 531 -8.48 -14.40 17.25
#